data_AF-A0A6P1MLN4-F1
#
_entry.id   AF-A0A6P1MLN4-F1
#
_cell.length_a   1.000
_cell.length_b   1.000
_cell.length_c   1.000
_cell.angle_alpha   90.00
_cell.angle_beta   90.00
_cell.angle_gamma   90.00
#
_symmetry.space_group_name_H-M   'P 1'
#
loop_
_entity.id
_entity.type
_entity.pdbx_description
1 polymer ?
#
loop_
_entity_poly.entity_id
_entity_poly.type
_entity_poly.pdbx_seq_one_letter_code
_entity_poly.pdbx_strand_id
1 'polypeptide(L)'
;MNIKQFLNEHKFLINNKITQLNKRTKISILSGIILCTILSTILITLSTPDVYQVLIAGKKSGYITDKSVINDTLKQIKKDYKNKNAQISVNTDKISCEPTDLDKKAVTPLTVKKLEKKILASDICTLKGWAINISGKTVAAVTSKKEAQTVLANVKNHFLTKDSNVIASNFKEKVMITQAAIHVSDLVKPDKAVLVLLSGEKKPESYTVKDGDTIWGIASENGTTVDELEKANPGFDPNQIKIGQQLNLYALKPYVTVQTRELVSSTEKIDFNTVYEESGSLYKGEIKIKTAGVYGSKMSLQKLQKKMERLLQQK
;
A
#
# COMPACT_ATOMS: atom_id res chain seq x y z
N MET A 1 -3.80 33.72 55.13
CA MET A 1 -4.03 32.40 55.74
C MET A 1 -3.83 31.33 54.67
N ASN A 2 -2.89 30.41 54.85
CA ASN A 2 -2.58 29.38 53.85
C ASN A 2 -3.71 28.32 53.82
N ILE A 3 -4.15 27.88 52.63
CA ILE A 3 -5.21 26.87 52.46
C ILE A 3 -4.91 25.61 53.29
N LYS A 4 -3.64 25.20 53.38
CA LYS A 4 -3.24 24.06 54.23
C LYS A 4 -3.47 24.31 55.72
N GLN A 5 -3.23 25.55 56.19
CA GLN A 5 -3.39 25.93 57.59
C GLN A 5 -4.87 26.00 57.97
N PHE A 6 -5.70 26.58 57.09
CA PHE A 6 -7.17 26.57 57.22
C PHE A 6 -7.75 25.15 57.25
N LEU A 7 -7.32 24.28 56.33
CA LEU A 7 -7.77 22.89 56.29
C LEU A 7 -7.36 22.11 57.55
N ASN A 8 -6.16 22.35 58.09
CA ASN A 8 -5.71 21.70 59.30
C ASN A 8 -6.50 22.15 60.54
N GLU A 9 -6.79 23.45 60.67
CA GLU A 9 -7.62 23.96 61.77
C GLU A 9 -9.05 23.40 61.71
N HIS A 10 -9.67 23.41 60.52
CA HIS A 10 -11.00 22.85 60.35
C HIS A 10 -11.03 21.33 60.57
N LYS A 11 -10.01 20.60 60.11
CA LYS A 11 -9.89 19.16 60.35
C LYS A 11 -9.75 18.85 61.84
N PHE A 12 -8.97 19.65 62.59
CA PHE A 12 -8.83 19.51 64.03
C PHE A 12 -10.15 19.76 64.76
N LEU A 13 -10.87 20.83 64.43
CA LEU A 13 -12.18 21.17 65.01
C LEU A 13 -13.24 20.10 64.73
N ILE A 14 -13.28 19.58 63.50
CA ILE A 14 -14.21 18.51 63.11
C ILE A 14 -13.89 17.22 63.88
N ASN A 15 -12.61 16.84 63.97
CA ASN A 15 -12.22 15.62 64.65
C ASN A 15 -12.53 15.67 66.15
N ASN A 16 -12.30 16.83 66.79
CA ASN A 16 -12.60 17.05 68.20
C ASN A 16 -14.11 17.05 68.51
N LYS A 17 -14.93 17.59 67.59
CA LYS A 17 -16.40 17.48 67.71
C LYS A 17 -16.87 16.04 67.51
N ILE A 18 -16.28 15.30 66.56
CA ILE A 18 -16.63 13.90 66.32
C ILE A 18 -16.25 13.02 67.52
N THR A 19 -15.09 13.23 68.17
CA THR A 19 -14.67 12.43 69.33
C THR A 19 -15.61 12.58 70.53
N GLN A 20 -16.20 13.77 70.74
CA GLN A 20 -17.16 14.04 71.82
C GLN A 20 -18.57 13.46 71.60
N LEU A 21 -18.89 12.97 70.41
CA LEU A 21 -20.20 12.35 70.13
C LEU A 21 -20.36 10.97 70.79
N ASN A 22 -21.59 10.65 71.20
CA ASN A 22 -21.93 9.33 71.74
C ASN A 22 -21.88 8.24 70.65
N LYS A 23 -21.71 6.98 71.06
CA LYS A 23 -21.54 5.85 70.13
C LYS A 23 -22.69 5.74 69.12
N ARG A 24 -23.94 6.04 69.54
CA ARG A 24 -25.13 6.00 68.67
C ARG A 24 -25.14 7.08 67.59
N THR A 25 -24.73 8.31 67.91
CA THR A 25 -24.63 9.40 66.91
C THR A 25 -23.49 9.15 65.91
N LYS A 26 -22.35 8.63 66.36
CA LYS A 26 -21.26 8.20 65.45
C LYS A 26 -21.72 7.13 64.47
N ILE A 27 -22.45 6.11 64.93
CA ILE A 27 -23.01 5.05 64.08
C ILE A 27 -24.05 5.63 63.09
N SER A 28 -24.90 6.56 63.54
CA SER A 28 -25.93 7.18 62.69
C SER A 28 -25.35 8.09 61.60
N ILE A 29 -24.26 8.81 61.90
CA ILE A 29 -23.53 9.60 60.88
C ILE A 29 -22.88 8.67 59.86
N LEU A 30 -22.25 7.58 60.32
CA LEU A 30 -21.61 6.61 59.44
C LEU A 30 -22.63 5.91 58.52
N SER A 31 -23.79 5.50 59.04
CA SER A 31 -24.86 4.90 58.22
C SER A 31 -25.46 5.89 57.23
N GLY A 32 -25.61 7.17 57.62
CA GLY A 32 -26.05 8.24 56.73
C GLY A 32 -25.07 8.49 55.57
N ILE A 33 -23.77 8.50 55.85
CA ILE A 33 -22.72 8.62 54.82
C ILE A 33 -22.77 7.42 53.88
N ILE A 34 -22.86 6.20 54.40
CA ILE A 34 -22.96 4.98 53.58
C ILE A 34 -24.19 5.05 52.67
N LEU A 35 -25.36 5.42 53.21
CA LEU A 35 -26.59 5.55 52.43
C LEU A 35 -26.45 6.61 51.32
N CYS A 36 -25.85 7.78 51.63
CA CYS A 36 -25.60 8.82 50.62
C CYS A 36 -24.63 8.35 49.53
N THR A 37 -23.61 7.58 49.88
CA THR A 37 -22.68 7.02 48.89
C THR A 37 -23.34 5.96 48.01
N ILE A 38 -24.25 5.15 48.56
CA ILE A 38 -25.01 4.16 47.78
C ILE A 38 -26.02 4.87 46.87
N LEU A 39 -26.70 5.89 47.37
CA LEU A 39 -27.68 6.64 46.59
C LEU A 39 -27.02 7.40 45.44
N SER A 40 -25.85 7.99 45.69
CA SER A 40 -25.08 8.69 44.67
C SER A 40 -24.50 7.74 43.62
N THR A 41 -24.00 6.56 44.00
CA THR A 41 -23.55 5.57 43.02
C THR A 41 -24.70 5.06 42.16
N ILE A 42 -25.85 4.76 42.75
CA ILE A 42 -27.07 4.36 42.01
C ILE A 42 -27.48 5.46 41.02
N LEU A 43 -27.56 6.72 41.47
CA LEU A 43 -27.95 7.84 40.62
C LEU A 43 -26.96 8.06 39.47
N ILE A 44 -25.65 7.94 39.73
CA ILE A 44 -24.60 8.01 38.71
C ILE A 44 -24.78 6.87 37.70
N THR A 45 -24.99 5.63 38.14
CA THR A 45 -25.19 4.48 37.24
C THR A 45 -26.45 4.59 36.39
N LEU A 46 -27.52 5.19 36.92
CA LEU A 46 -28.76 5.43 36.16
C LEU A 46 -28.62 6.56 35.13
N SER A 47 -27.67 7.47 35.34
CA SER A 47 -27.48 8.65 34.48
C SER A 47 -26.40 8.44 33.41
N THR A 48 -25.61 7.38 33.48
CA THR A 48 -24.62 7.07 32.45
C THR A 48 -25.28 6.39 31.25
N PRO A 49 -25.07 6.90 30.02
CA PRO A 49 -25.59 6.26 28.84
C PRO A 49 -24.93 4.90 28.64
N ASP A 50 -25.75 3.89 28.34
CA ASP A 50 -25.35 2.48 28.17
C ASP A 50 -24.57 2.25 26.87
N VAL A 51 -24.76 3.13 25.89
CA VAL A 51 -24.22 3.01 24.54
C VAL A 51 -23.66 4.35 24.08
N TYR A 52 -22.46 4.28 23.49
CA TYR A 52 -21.77 5.41 22.87
C TYR A 52 -21.58 5.15 21.37
N GLN A 53 -21.89 6.14 20.55
CA GLN A 53 -21.53 6.16 19.14
C GLN A 53 -20.09 6.64 18.99
N VAL A 54 -19.27 5.83 18.31
CA VAL A 54 -17.89 6.17 17.98
C VAL A 54 -17.84 6.85 16.62
N LEU A 55 -17.25 8.04 16.57
CA LEU A 55 -16.95 8.72 15.32
C LEU A 55 -15.44 8.75 15.10
N ILE A 56 -15.01 8.41 13.89
CA ILE A 56 -13.61 8.42 13.48
C ILE A 56 -13.48 9.39 12.30
N ALA A 57 -12.70 10.45 12.46
CA ALA A 57 -12.61 11.55 11.49
C ALA A 57 -14.00 12.08 11.07
N GLY A 58 -14.92 12.19 12.04
CA GLY A 58 -16.31 12.62 11.82
C GLY A 58 -17.24 11.55 11.22
N LYS A 59 -16.74 10.35 10.86
CA LYS A 59 -17.55 9.27 10.29
C LYS A 59 -18.05 8.31 11.37
N LYS A 60 -19.36 8.05 11.38
CA LYS A 60 -19.99 7.05 12.27
C LYS A 60 -19.36 5.67 12.06
N SER A 61 -18.66 5.18 13.08
CA SER A 61 -17.84 3.97 12.99
C SER A 61 -18.45 2.77 13.71
N GLY A 62 -19.41 2.99 14.61
CA GLY A 62 -20.20 1.96 15.27
C GLY A 62 -20.50 2.36 16.71
N TYR A 63 -20.85 1.38 17.54
CA TYR A 63 -21.23 1.60 18.93
C TYR A 63 -20.30 0.88 19.88
N ILE A 64 -20.08 1.42 21.08
CA ILE A 64 -19.38 0.76 22.19
C ILE A 64 -20.19 0.96 23.47
N THR A 65 -20.08 0.03 24.40
CA THR A 65 -20.73 0.12 25.72
C THR A 65 -19.75 0.51 26.82
N ASP A 66 -18.44 0.43 26.54
CA ASP A 66 -17.38 0.78 27.45
C ASP A 66 -16.33 1.62 26.72
N LYS A 67 -16.05 2.82 27.24
CA LYS A 67 -15.04 3.74 26.69
C LYS A 67 -13.62 3.19 26.83
N SER A 68 -13.38 2.26 27.77
CA SER A 68 -12.07 1.62 27.97
C SER A 68 -11.57 0.93 26.69
N VAL A 69 -12.50 0.42 25.87
CA VAL A 69 -12.23 -0.25 24.59
C VAL A 69 -11.39 0.62 23.66
N ILE A 70 -11.56 1.95 23.68
CA ILE A 70 -10.76 2.86 22.85
C ILE A 70 -9.32 2.88 23.31
N ASN A 71 -9.08 3.07 24.60
CA ASN A 71 -7.72 3.11 25.14
C ASN A 71 -7.01 1.77 24.94
N ASP A 72 -7.73 0.66 25.14
CA ASP A 72 -7.19 -0.69 24.91
C ASP A 72 -6.88 -0.94 23.44
N THR A 73 -7.73 -0.46 22.53
CA THR A 73 -7.48 -0.51 21.09
C THR A 73 -6.24 0.31 20.72
N LEU A 74 -6.10 1.54 21.22
CA LEU A 74 -4.94 2.39 20.96
C LEU A 74 -3.64 1.78 21.50
N LYS A 75 -3.69 1.16 22.68
CA LYS A 75 -2.56 0.41 23.25
C LYS A 75 -2.20 -0.79 22.39
N GLN A 76 -3.19 -1.55 21.94
CA GLN A 76 -2.98 -2.71 21.09
C GLN A 76 -2.35 -2.31 19.74
N ILE A 77 -2.87 -1.28 19.08
CA ILE A 77 -2.29 -0.75 17.82
C ILE A 77 -0.82 -0.37 18.01
N LYS A 78 -0.50 0.40 19.06
CA LYS A 78 0.89 0.79 19.34
C LYS A 78 1.79 -0.43 19.60
N LYS A 79 1.29 -1.45 20.31
CA LYS A 79 2.01 -2.70 20.58
C LYS A 79 2.26 -3.49 19.30
N ASP A 80 1.24 -3.66 18.46
CA ASP A 80 1.31 -4.48 17.25
C ASP A 80 2.28 -3.89 16.21
N TYR A 81 2.32 -2.57 16.07
CA TYR A 81 3.28 -1.90 15.18
C TYR A 81 4.69 -1.83 15.78
N LYS A 82 4.82 -1.69 17.11
CA LYS A 82 6.12 -1.79 17.78
C LYS A 82 6.77 -3.16 17.57
N ASN A 83 5.99 -4.24 17.63
CA ASN A 83 6.46 -5.60 17.35
C ASN A 83 6.93 -5.79 15.91
N LYS A 84 6.45 -4.96 14.97
CA LYS A 84 6.87 -4.94 13.56
C LYS A 84 8.03 -3.96 13.30
N ASN A 85 8.68 -3.45 14.34
CA ASN A 85 9.70 -2.39 14.25
C ASN A 85 9.21 -1.12 13.53
N ALA A 86 7.91 -0.82 13.61
CA ALA A 86 7.30 0.36 13.02
C ALA A 86 6.76 1.30 14.11
N GLN A 87 7.00 2.60 13.94
CA GLN A 87 6.48 3.63 14.84
C GLN A 87 5.20 4.25 14.24
N ILE A 88 4.05 3.96 14.87
CA ILE A 88 2.74 4.48 14.48
C ILE A 88 2.29 5.63 15.40
N SER A 89 1.73 6.66 14.79
CA SER A 89 1.10 7.81 15.42
C SER A 89 -0.38 7.84 15.03
N VAL A 90 -1.25 7.87 16.03
CA VAL A 90 -2.70 7.93 15.84
C VAL A 90 -3.18 9.30 16.31
N ASN A 91 -3.86 10.05 15.44
CA ASN A 91 -4.49 11.31 15.84
C ASN A 91 -5.76 11.02 16.65
N THR A 92 -5.63 11.07 17.97
CA THR A 92 -6.70 10.76 18.92
C THR A 92 -7.79 11.83 18.95
N ASP A 93 -7.49 13.06 18.57
CA ASP A 93 -8.44 14.18 18.58
C ASP A 93 -9.54 13.99 17.53
N LYS A 94 -9.28 13.15 16.52
CA LYS A 94 -10.25 12.73 15.51
C LYS A 94 -11.11 11.53 15.92
N ILE A 95 -10.96 11.03 17.15
CA ILE A 95 -11.79 9.96 17.71
C ILE A 95 -12.70 10.58 18.77
N SER A 96 -14.01 10.63 18.50
CA SER A 96 -15.00 11.12 19.46
C SER A 96 -16.00 10.03 19.84
N CYS A 97 -16.58 10.20 21.03
CA CYS A 97 -17.61 9.32 21.56
C CYS A 97 -18.78 10.17 22.00
N GLU A 98 -19.90 9.98 21.33
CA GLU A 98 -21.14 10.68 21.63
C GLU A 98 -22.08 9.71 22.33
N PRO A 99 -22.67 10.11 23.48
CA PRO A 99 -23.67 9.28 24.14
C PRO A 99 -24.90 9.11 23.25
N THR A 100 -25.58 7.97 23.37
CA THR A 100 -26.80 7.68 22.60
C THR A 100 -27.88 7.10 23.49
N ASP A 101 -29.14 7.35 23.13
CA ASP A 101 -30.33 6.85 23.84
C ASP A 101 -30.71 5.41 23.42
N LEU A 102 -29.77 4.67 22.83
CA LEU A 102 -30.01 3.30 22.36
C LEU A 102 -29.83 2.30 23.49
N ASP A 103 -30.72 1.30 23.55
CA ASP A 103 -30.58 0.16 24.45
C ASP A 103 -29.38 -0.70 24.03
N LYS A 104 -28.59 -1.15 25.01
CA LYS A 104 -27.46 -2.07 24.83
C LYS A 104 -27.81 -3.34 24.04
N LYS A 105 -29.04 -3.84 24.14
CA LYS A 105 -29.55 -5.02 23.41
C LYS A 105 -29.86 -4.73 21.94
N ALA A 106 -30.12 -3.47 21.59
CA ALA A 106 -30.45 -3.06 20.23
C ALA A 106 -29.20 -2.82 19.36
N VAL A 107 -28.00 -2.83 19.95
CA VAL A 107 -26.75 -2.60 19.24
C VAL A 107 -25.81 -3.79 19.35
N THR A 108 -24.97 -3.98 18.34
CA THR A 108 -23.82 -4.89 18.41
C THR A 108 -22.56 -4.08 18.72
N PRO A 109 -22.01 -4.11 19.95
CA PRO A 109 -20.86 -3.30 20.31
C PRO A 109 -19.62 -3.72 19.51
N LEU A 110 -18.79 -2.74 19.14
CA LEU A 110 -17.51 -2.96 18.53
C LEU A 110 -16.57 -3.61 19.55
N THR A 111 -15.97 -4.73 19.16
CA THR A 111 -14.85 -5.31 19.89
C THR A 111 -13.56 -4.55 19.57
N VAL A 112 -12.55 -4.67 20.44
CA VAL A 112 -11.21 -4.09 20.23
C VAL A 112 -10.68 -4.36 18.82
N LYS A 113 -10.75 -5.61 18.35
CA LYS A 113 -10.31 -5.99 17.00
C LYS A 113 -11.10 -5.34 15.87
N LYS A 114 -12.43 -5.14 16.03
CA LYS A 114 -13.26 -4.50 15.01
C LYS A 114 -12.99 -3.00 14.95
N LEU A 115 -12.83 -2.37 16.12
CA LEU A 115 -12.49 -0.95 16.22
C LEU A 115 -11.09 -0.68 15.66
N GLU A 116 -10.13 -1.56 15.96
CA GLU A 116 -8.77 -1.51 15.42
C GLU A 116 -8.77 -1.42 13.89
N LYS A 117 -9.49 -2.34 13.22
CA LYS A 117 -9.59 -2.34 11.75
C LYS A 117 -10.17 -1.03 11.21
N LYS A 118 -11.17 -0.46 11.88
CA LYS A 118 -11.79 0.81 11.48
C LYS A 118 -10.85 1.99 11.65
N ILE A 119 -10.10 2.03 12.75
CA ILE A 119 -9.08 3.06 13.00
C ILE A 119 -7.97 2.98 11.97
N LEU A 120 -7.43 1.78 11.69
CA LEU A 120 -6.35 1.58 10.72
C LEU A 120 -6.77 1.85 9.27
N ALA A 121 -8.05 1.65 8.94
CA ALA A 121 -8.61 1.97 7.62
C ALA A 121 -8.92 3.47 7.43
N SER A 122 -8.74 4.29 8.48
CA SER A 122 -9.00 5.73 8.43
C SER A 122 -7.71 6.55 8.33
N ASP A 123 -7.85 7.79 7.87
CA ASP A 123 -6.71 8.69 7.62
C ASP A 123 -6.13 9.33 8.90
N ILE A 124 -6.49 8.83 10.07
CA ILE A 124 -5.99 9.33 11.36
C ILE A 124 -4.70 8.62 11.79
N CYS A 125 -4.35 7.50 11.14
CA CYS A 125 -3.18 6.70 11.46
C CYS A 125 -2.05 7.00 10.50
N THR A 126 -0.91 7.43 11.04
CA THR A 126 0.31 7.70 10.28
C THR A 126 1.45 6.89 10.85
N LEU A 127 2.38 6.43 10.01
CA LEU A 127 3.61 5.79 10.48
C LEU A 127 4.81 6.23 9.65
N LYS A 128 6.01 6.08 10.23
CA LYS A 128 7.26 6.26 9.50
C LYS A 128 7.47 5.05 8.59
N GLY A 129 7.16 5.22 7.30
CA GLY A 129 7.34 4.18 6.29
C GLY A 129 8.31 4.61 5.20
N TRP A 130 8.38 3.80 4.15
CA TRP A 130 9.27 4.00 3.01
C TRP A 130 8.45 4.17 1.73
N ALA A 131 8.53 5.37 1.16
CA ALA A 131 7.90 5.73 -0.10
C ALA A 131 8.82 5.37 -1.26
N ILE A 132 8.24 4.70 -2.26
CA ILE A 132 8.86 4.48 -3.56
C ILE A 132 8.40 5.62 -4.46
N ASN A 133 9.35 6.51 -4.78
CA ASN A 133 9.11 7.67 -5.61
C ASN A 133 9.67 7.40 -7.01
N ILE A 134 8.87 7.68 -8.02
CA ILE A 134 9.28 7.57 -9.42
C ILE A 134 9.05 8.92 -10.06
N SER A 135 10.13 9.50 -10.60
CA SER A 135 10.12 10.84 -11.21
C SER A 135 9.52 11.92 -10.29
N GLY A 136 9.73 11.78 -8.97
CA GLY A 136 9.23 12.70 -7.95
C GLY A 136 7.83 12.41 -7.40
N LYS A 137 7.07 11.47 -7.97
CA LYS A 137 5.75 11.07 -7.49
C LYS A 137 5.83 9.82 -6.61
N THR A 138 5.22 9.84 -5.43
CA THR A 138 5.03 8.64 -4.60
C THR A 138 4.06 7.69 -5.29
N VAL A 139 4.53 6.51 -5.70
CA VAL A 139 3.68 5.52 -6.40
C VAL A 139 3.24 4.38 -5.50
N ALA A 140 4.01 4.09 -4.45
CA ALA A 140 3.78 3.01 -3.53
C ALA A 140 4.48 3.31 -2.21
N ALA A 141 3.92 2.79 -1.11
CA ALA A 141 4.48 2.93 0.21
C ALA A 141 4.46 1.59 0.94
N VAL A 142 5.56 1.28 1.63
CA VAL A 142 5.77 0.02 2.35
C VAL A 142 6.34 0.29 3.75
N THR A 143 6.33 -0.72 4.61
CA THR A 143 6.67 -0.54 6.03
C THR A 143 8.17 -0.46 6.26
N SER A 144 8.98 -1.09 5.42
CA SER A 144 10.43 -1.15 5.60
C SER A 144 11.22 -0.84 4.32
N LYS A 145 12.46 -0.37 4.49
CA LYS A 145 13.39 -0.13 3.37
C LYS A 145 13.65 -1.41 2.59
N LYS A 146 13.76 -2.54 3.29
CA LYS A 146 13.99 -3.86 2.71
C LYS A 146 12.84 -4.25 1.80
N GLU A 147 11.59 -4.08 2.24
CA GLU A 147 10.41 -4.30 1.40
C GLU A 147 10.46 -3.43 0.13
N ALA A 148 10.81 -2.15 0.26
CA ALA A 148 10.89 -1.25 -0.89
C ALA A 148 11.95 -1.71 -1.91
N GLN A 149 13.10 -2.16 -1.42
CA GLN A 149 14.17 -2.74 -2.24
C GLN A 149 13.72 -4.05 -2.91
N THR A 150 13.02 -4.92 -2.18
CA THR A 150 12.44 -6.16 -2.72
C THR A 150 11.43 -5.87 -3.82
N VAL A 151 10.55 -4.88 -3.65
CA VAL A 151 9.60 -4.46 -4.70
C VAL A 151 10.35 -4.08 -5.98
N LEU A 152 11.36 -3.20 -5.88
CA LEU A 152 12.15 -2.78 -7.04
C LEU A 152 12.93 -3.94 -7.68
N ALA A 153 13.46 -4.87 -6.88
CA ALA A 153 14.15 -6.05 -7.37
C ALA A 153 13.18 -6.98 -8.13
N ASN A 154 11.98 -7.22 -7.58
CA ASN A 154 10.96 -8.05 -8.21
C ASN A 154 10.47 -7.45 -9.52
N VAL A 155 10.29 -6.13 -9.58
CA VAL A 155 9.98 -5.42 -10.84
C VAL A 155 11.09 -5.68 -11.86
N LYS A 156 12.37 -5.53 -11.51
CA LYS A 156 13.48 -5.81 -12.44
C LYS A 156 13.44 -7.26 -12.92
N ASN A 157 13.32 -8.21 -11.99
CA ASN A 157 13.29 -9.64 -12.27
C ASN A 157 12.15 -10.05 -13.19
N HIS A 158 11.02 -9.34 -13.18
CA HIS A 158 9.90 -9.57 -14.10
C HIS A 158 10.32 -9.42 -15.58
N PHE A 159 11.33 -8.60 -15.88
CA PHE A 159 11.79 -8.35 -17.25
C PHE A 159 13.08 -9.09 -17.62
N LEU A 160 13.69 -9.82 -16.69
CA LEU A 160 14.91 -10.60 -16.98
C LEU A 160 14.53 -11.96 -17.57
N THR A 161 15.09 -12.29 -18.73
CA THR A 161 15.01 -13.62 -19.34
C THR A 161 15.96 -14.57 -18.61
N LYS A 162 15.52 -15.82 -18.34
CA LYS A 162 16.33 -16.82 -17.60
C LYS A 162 17.61 -17.24 -18.35
N ASP A 163 17.64 -17.05 -19.67
CA ASP A 163 18.70 -17.56 -20.55
C ASP A 163 19.68 -16.47 -21.03
N SER A 164 19.45 -15.19 -20.69
CA SER A 164 20.36 -14.10 -21.08
C SER A 164 21.39 -13.83 -19.99
N ASN A 165 22.68 -13.71 -20.38
CA ASN A 165 23.73 -13.15 -19.52
C ASN A 165 23.53 -11.63 -19.38
N VAL A 166 22.56 -11.24 -18.54
CA VAL A 166 22.25 -9.85 -18.23
C VAL A 166 23.35 -9.27 -17.34
N ILE A 167 24.07 -8.24 -17.82
CA ILE A 167 25.13 -7.59 -17.04
C ILE A 167 24.56 -6.56 -16.07
N ALA A 168 23.50 -5.85 -16.46
CA ALA A 168 22.90 -4.79 -15.64
C ALA A 168 21.43 -4.54 -16.02
N SER A 169 20.60 -4.30 -15.01
CA SER A 169 19.22 -3.84 -15.16
C SER A 169 18.99 -2.55 -14.36
N ASN A 170 18.66 -1.48 -15.07
CA ASN A 170 18.41 -0.16 -14.50
C ASN A 170 16.99 0.30 -14.88
N PHE A 171 16.41 1.18 -14.05
CA PHE A 171 15.20 1.89 -14.43
C PHE A 171 15.56 3.08 -15.30
N LYS A 172 14.76 3.33 -16.34
CA LYS A 172 14.87 4.54 -17.15
C LYS A 172 14.50 5.78 -16.32
N GLU A 173 13.45 5.66 -15.51
CA GLU A 173 12.93 6.71 -14.66
C GLU A 173 13.76 6.86 -13.38
N LYS A 174 13.76 8.08 -12.82
CA LYS A 174 14.46 8.36 -11.55
C LYS A 174 13.67 7.72 -10.40
N VAL A 175 14.17 6.59 -9.89
CA VAL A 175 13.57 5.87 -8.76
C VAL A 175 14.31 6.21 -7.46
N MET A 176 13.58 6.66 -6.45
CA MET A 176 14.11 7.00 -5.12
C MET A 176 13.28 6.36 -4.01
N ILE A 177 13.95 5.77 -3.04
CA ILE A 177 13.33 5.29 -1.80
C ILE A 177 13.58 6.36 -0.72
N THR A 178 12.51 6.99 -0.24
CA THR A 178 12.59 8.00 0.83
C THR A 178 11.79 7.59 2.04
N GLN A 179 12.23 8.01 3.22
CA GLN A 179 11.44 7.83 4.44
C GLN A 179 10.43 8.98 4.55
N ALA A 180 9.17 8.67 4.86
CA ALA A 180 8.10 9.65 4.98
C ALA A 180 7.07 9.23 6.04
N ALA A 181 6.32 10.20 6.56
CA ALA A 181 5.10 9.94 7.33
C ALA A 181 3.99 9.56 6.35
N ILE A 182 3.52 8.31 6.44
CA ILE A 182 2.58 7.72 5.48
C ILE A 182 1.33 7.26 6.22
N HIS A 183 0.16 7.46 5.62
CA HIS A 183 -1.08 6.94 6.19
C HIS A 183 -1.11 5.42 6.10
N VAL A 184 -1.62 4.76 7.14
CA VAL A 184 -1.72 3.29 7.16
C VAL A 184 -2.62 2.76 6.04
N SER A 185 -3.64 3.53 5.66
CA SER A 185 -4.53 3.25 4.53
C SER A 185 -3.80 3.23 3.17
N ASP A 186 -2.72 3.99 3.01
CA ASP A 186 -1.94 4.08 1.77
C ASP A 186 -0.87 2.98 1.63
N LEU A 187 -0.64 2.21 2.70
CA LEU A 187 0.35 1.13 2.67
C LEU A 187 -0.12 -0.01 1.77
N VAL A 188 0.77 -0.41 0.88
CA VAL A 188 0.54 -1.54 -0.03
C VAL A 188 1.45 -2.69 0.35
N LYS A 189 0.94 -3.92 0.21
CA LYS A 189 1.77 -5.13 0.32
C LYS A 189 2.82 -5.13 -0.79
N PRO A 190 4.02 -5.70 -0.57
CA PRO A 190 5.08 -5.74 -1.56
C PRO A 190 4.62 -6.25 -2.94
N ASP A 191 3.87 -7.35 -3.00
CA ASP A 191 3.40 -7.93 -4.28
C ASP A 191 2.44 -6.99 -5.02
N LYS A 192 1.54 -6.32 -4.28
CA LYS A 192 0.64 -5.33 -4.85
C LYS A 192 1.41 -4.08 -5.32
N ALA A 193 2.46 -3.68 -4.60
CA ALA A 193 3.31 -2.58 -5.01
C ALA A 193 4.00 -2.87 -6.35
N VAL A 194 4.51 -4.10 -6.55
CA VAL A 194 5.08 -4.52 -7.85
C VAL A 194 4.06 -4.33 -8.96
N LEU A 195 2.82 -4.80 -8.75
CA LEU A 195 1.74 -4.63 -9.73
C LEU A 195 1.46 -3.15 -10.03
N VAL A 196 1.37 -2.29 -9.01
CA VAL A 196 1.14 -0.84 -9.20
C VAL A 196 2.25 -0.21 -10.05
N LEU A 197 3.52 -0.57 -9.79
CA LEU A 197 4.64 -0.07 -10.56
C LEU A 197 4.60 -0.51 -12.03
N LEU A 198 4.21 -1.76 -12.29
CA LEU A 198 4.11 -2.35 -13.62
C LEU A 198 2.87 -1.86 -14.40
N SER A 199 1.71 -1.79 -13.75
CA SER A 199 0.46 -1.34 -14.36
C SER A 199 0.45 0.17 -14.62
N GLY A 200 1.10 0.93 -13.74
CA GLY A 200 1.24 2.36 -13.92
C GLY A 200 -0.01 3.20 -13.62
N GLU A 201 -0.09 4.36 -14.26
CA GLU A 201 -1.18 5.33 -14.12
C GLU A 201 -2.12 5.27 -15.33
N LYS A 202 -3.43 5.32 -15.09
CA LYS A 202 -4.44 5.54 -16.14
C LYS A 202 -4.30 6.97 -16.64
N LYS A 203 -3.91 7.16 -17.91
CA LYS A 203 -3.85 8.47 -18.55
C LYS A 203 -4.91 8.60 -19.61
N PRO A 204 -5.58 9.77 -19.71
CA PRO A 204 -6.54 9.99 -20.78
C PRO A 204 -5.81 9.94 -22.13
N GLU A 205 -6.39 9.19 -23.06
CA GLU A 205 -5.93 9.06 -24.44
C GLU A 205 -7.14 9.22 -25.36
N SER A 206 -6.99 9.95 -26.47
CA SER A 206 -8.08 10.11 -27.43
C SER A 206 -7.90 9.11 -28.55
N TYR A 207 -8.96 8.36 -28.86
CA TYR A 207 -8.99 7.42 -29.96
C TYR A 207 -10.01 7.87 -31.00
N THR A 208 -9.58 7.89 -32.26
CA THR A 208 -10.47 8.18 -33.38
C THR A 208 -10.89 6.86 -34.01
N VAL A 209 -12.19 6.59 -34.01
CA VAL A 209 -12.79 5.37 -34.57
C VAL A 209 -12.43 5.25 -36.05
N LYS A 210 -11.94 4.07 -36.43
CA LYS A 210 -11.56 3.71 -37.79
C LYS A 210 -12.60 2.78 -38.42
N ASP A 211 -12.48 2.62 -39.73
CA ASP A 211 -13.30 1.66 -40.47
C ASP A 211 -13.05 0.24 -39.96
N GLY A 212 -14.12 -0.51 -39.73
CA GLY A 212 -14.07 -1.88 -39.18
C GLY A 212 -13.95 -1.99 -37.66
N ASP A 213 -13.82 -0.88 -36.93
CA ASP A 213 -13.78 -0.91 -35.46
C ASP A 213 -15.12 -1.34 -34.87
N THR A 214 -15.05 -2.15 -33.81
CA THR A 214 -16.19 -2.42 -32.92
C THR A 214 -15.86 -1.91 -31.52
N ILE A 215 -16.86 -1.52 -30.73
CA ILE A 215 -16.62 -1.04 -29.36
C ILE A 215 -15.87 -2.08 -28.51
N TRP A 216 -16.16 -3.36 -28.73
CA TRP A 216 -15.47 -4.47 -28.06
C TRP A 216 -14.03 -4.63 -28.55
N GLY A 217 -13.80 -4.52 -29.87
CA GLY A 217 -12.45 -4.52 -30.44
C GLY A 217 -11.59 -3.38 -29.90
N ILE A 218 -12.12 -2.15 -29.88
CA ILE A 218 -11.43 -0.99 -29.31
C ILE A 218 -11.11 -1.22 -27.84
N ALA A 219 -12.08 -1.71 -27.04
CA ALA A 219 -11.85 -2.00 -25.63
C ALA A 219 -10.72 -3.02 -25.43
N SER A 220 -10.78 -4.14 -26.16
CA SER A 220 -9.80 -5.23 -26.07
C SER A 220 -8.40 -4.79 -26.49
N GLU A 221 -8.26 -4.08 -27.61
CA GLU A 221 -6.96 -3.61 -28.12
C GLU A 221 -6.30 -2.60 -27.20
N ASN A 222 -7.09 -1.80 -26.49
CA ASN A 222 -6.62 -0.78 -25.56
C ASN A 222 -6.57 -1.25 -24.09
N GLY A 223 -6.83 -2.54 -23.83
CA GLY A 223 -6.76 -3.12 -22.48
C GLY A 223 -7.74 -2.49 -21.49
N THR A 224 -8.93 -2.10 -21.96
CA THR A 224 -10.02 -1.55 -21.15
C THR A 224 -11.31 -2.36 -21.37
N THR A 225 -12.42 -1.97 -20.75
CA THR A 225 -13.72 -2.64 -20.91
C THR A 225 -14.74 -1.70 -21.51
N VAL A 226 -15.79 -2.23 -22.12
CA VAL A 226 -16.90 -1.43 -22.66
C VAL A 226 -17.49 -0.53 -21.58
N ASP A 227 -17.73 -1.05 -20.37
CA ASP A 227 -18.19 -0.26 -19.22
C ASP A 227 -17.25 0.91 -18.87
N GLU A 228 -15.93 0.70 -18.97
CA GLU A 228 -14.95 1.76 -18.72
C GLU A 228 -14.98 2.82 -19.84
N LEU A 229 -15.18 2.41 -21.09
CA LEU A 229 -15.36 3.32 -22.23
C LEU A 229 -16.62 4.16 -22.11
N GLU A 230 -17.75 3.57 -21.74
CA GLU A 230 -19.00 4.28 -21.53
C GLU A 230 -18.89 5.31 -20.40
N LYS A 231 -18.25 4.93 -19.29
CA LYS A 231 -18.00 5.84 -18.17
C LYS A 231 -17.06 6.99 -18.56
N ALA A 232 -16.07 6.73 -19.41
CA ALA A 232 -15.16 7.75 -19.93
C ALA A 232 -15.82 8.69 -20.95
N ASN A 233 -16.94 8.25 -21.57
CA ASN A 233 -17.65 9.00 -22.60
C ASN A 233 -19.14 9.14 -22.25
N PRO A 234 -19.50 9.98 -21.25
CA PRO A 234 -20.90 10.19 -20.90
C PRO A 234 -21.73 10.65 -22.10
N GLY A 235 -22.84 9.96 -22.39
CA GLY A 235 -23.73 10.26 -23.51
C GLY A 235 -23.39 9.56 -24.83
N PHE A 236 -22.35 8.73 -24.86
CA PHE A 236 -22.04 7.84 -25.97
C PHE A 236 -22.92 6.58 -25.94
N ASP A 237 -23.44 6.16 -27.10
CA ASP A 237 -24.12 4.87 -27.28
C ASP A 237 -23.13 3.85 -27.90
N PRO A 238 -22.72 2.80 -27.16
CA PRO A 238 -21.78 1.79 -27.65
C PRO A 238 -22.30 1.00 -28.87
N ASN A 239 -23.61 1.01 -29.13
CA ASN A 239 -24.22 0.35 -30.28
C ASN A 239 -24.22 1.22 -31.55
N GLN A 240 -23.88 2.51 -31.44
CA GLN A 240 -23.91 3.49 -32.53
C GLN A 240 -22.56 4.17 -32.72
N ILE A 241 -21.51 3.36 -32.83
CA ILE A 241 -20.16 3.85 -33.08
C ILE A 241 -20.01 4.32 -34.54
N LYS A 242 -19.43 5.50 -34.77
CA LYS A 242 -19.24 6.10 -36.11
C LYS A 242 -17.77 6.28 -36.44
N ILE A 243 -17.39 6.01 -37.68
CA ILE A 243 -16.04 6.29 -38.19
C ILE A 243 -15.73 7.79 -38.03
N GLY A 244 -14.52 8.10 -37.56
CA GLY A 244 -14.07 9.47 -37.28
C GLY A 244 -14.53 10.01 -35.92
N GLN A 245 -15.35 9.27 -35.17
CA GLN A 245 -15.75 9.66 -33.82
C GLN A 245 -14.56 9.63 -32.87
N GLN A 246 -14.44 10.64 -32.01
CA GLN A 246 -13.45 10.66 -30.94
C GLN A 246 -14.03 10.03 -29.67
N LEU A 247 -13.29 9.07 -29.12
CA LEU A 247 -13.58 8.43 -27.84
C LEU A 247 -12.45 8.76 -26.87
N ASN A 248 -12.82 9.08 -25.63
CA ASN A 248 -11.90 9.16 -24.51
C ASN A 248 -11.63 7.75 -23.99
N LEU A 249 -10.37 7.36 -24.06
CA LEU A 249 -9.85 6.12 -23.49
C LEU A 249 -8.99 6.43 -22.27
N TYR A 250 -8.68 5.38 -21.50
CA TYR A 250 -7.62 5.42 -20.51
C TYR A 250 -6.57 4.37 -20.84
N ALA A 251 -5.37 4.81 -21.19
CA ALA A 251 -4.24 3.89 -21.34
C ALA A 251 -3.49 3.76 -20.02
N LEU A 252 -3.16 2.53 -19.66
CA LEU A 252 -2.26 2.22 -18.57
C LEU A 252 -0.83 2.54 -18.99
N LYS A 253 -0.25 3.59 -18.41
CA LYS A 253 1.14 3.95 -18.62
C LYS A 253 1.98 3.49 -17.43
N PRO A 254 2.79 2.42 -17.55
CA PRO A 254 3.66 1.92 -16.49
C PRO A 254 4.46 3.04 -15.83
N TYR A 255 4.63 2.96 -14.50
CA TYR A 255 5.45 3.96 -13.82
C TYR A 255 6.93 3.76 -14.11
N VAL A 256 7.35 2.51 -14.34
CA VAL A 256 8.76 2.14 -14.58
C VAL A 256 8.94 1.42 -15.90
N THR A 257 10.06 1.72 -16.54
CA THR A 257 10.62 1.00 -17.69
C THR A 257 11.96 0.40 -17.29
N VAL A 258 12.15 -0.89 -17.53
CA VAL A 258 13.43 -1.55 -17.27
C VAL A 258 14.28 -1.57 -18.54
N GLN A 259 15.50 -1.06 -18.41
CA GLN A 259 16.53 -1.12 -19.43
C GLN A 259 17.55 -2.21 -19.04
N THR A 260 17.73 -3.18 -19.92
CA THR A 260 18.73 -4.24 -19.76
C THR A 260 19.91 -4.02 -20.70
N ARG A 261 21.11 -4.37 -20.23
CA ARG A 261 22.29 -4.56 -21.07
C ARG A 261 22.67 -6.03 -21.03
N GLU A 262 22.72 -6.64 -22.20
CA GLU A 262 22.99 -8.06 -22.41
C GLU A 262 24.27 -8.23 -23.22
N LEU A 263 25.09 -9.24 -22.89
CA LEU A 263 26.15 -9.71 -23.79
C LEU A 263 25.58 -10.85 -24.62
N VAL A 264 25.51 -10.63 -25.93
CA VAL A 264 25.15 -11.68 -26.88
C VAL A 264 26.45 -12.23 -27.43
N SER A 265 26.69 -13.52 -27.23
CA SER A 265 27.75 -14.25 -27.93
C SER A 265 27.25 -14.55 -29.34
N SER A 266 27.88 -13.93 -30.35
CA SER A 266 27.67 -14.27 -31.75
C SER A 266 28.84 -15.14 -32.22
N THR A 267 28.53 -16.29 -32.82
CA THR A 267 29.55 -17.14 -33.43
C THR A 267 29.69 -16.75 -34.89
N GLU A 268 30.79 -16.10 -35.24
CA GLU A 268 31.10 -15.75 -36.61
C GLU A 268 31.88 -16.90 -37.26
N LYS A 269 31.44 -17.29 -38.46
CA LYS A 269 32.13 -18.28 -39.28
C LYS A 269 33.36 -17.63 -39.91
N ILE A 270 34.52 -18.25 -39.74
CA ILE A 270 35.76 -17.81 -40.39
C ILE A 270 36.04 -18.76 -41.55
N ASP A 271 36.12 -18.18 -42.75
CA ASP A 271 36.47 -18.92 -43.95
C ASP A 271 37.94 -19.36 -43.91
N PHE A 272 38.22 -20.54 -44.48
CA PHE A 272 39.57 -21.08 -44.54
C PHE A 272 40.33 -20.52 -45.75
N ASN A 273 41.63 -20.33 -45.60
CA ASN A 273 42.48 -19.94 -46.73
C ASN A 273 42.74 -21.15 -47.63
N THR A 274 42.80 -20.92 -48.94
CA THR A 274 43.19 -21.95 -49.91
C THR A 274 44.65 -21.77 -50.29
N VAL A 275 45.46 -22.82 -50.13
CA VAL A 275 46.87 -22.84 -50.54
C VAL A 275 47.03 -23.80 -51.70
N TYR A 276 47.63 -23.32 -52.79
CA TYR A 276 47.92 -24.12 -53.97
C TYR A 276 49.35 -24.68 -53.88
N GLU A 277 49.49 -25.98 -54.13
CA GLU A 277 50.77 -26.69 -54.16
C GLU A 277 50.90 -27.36 -55.53
N GLU A 278 52.00 -27.14 -56.24
CA GLU A 278 52.24 -27.76 -57.54
C GLU A 278 52.51 -29.26 -57.39
N SER A 279 51.87 -30.08 -58.25
CA SER A 279 52.06 -31.54 -58.25
C SER A 279 52.35 -32.02 -59.66
N GLY A 280 53.45 -32.77 -59.83
CA GLY A 280 53.84 -33.36 -61.11
C GLY A 280 52.96 -34.52 -61.58
N SER A 281 51.97 -34.92 -60.77
CA SER A 281 51.07 -36.05 -61.05
C SER A 281 49.71 -35.64 -61.65
N LEU A 282 49.44 -34.34 -61.77
CA LEU A 282 48.19 -33.80 -62.32
C LEU A 282 48.46 -33.16 -63.69
N TYR A 283 47.50 -33.27 -64.63
CA TYR A 283 47.64 -32.59 -65.91
C TYR A 283 47.55 -31.06 -65.74
N LYS A 284 48.16 -30.31 -66.66
CA LYS A 284 48.16 -28.84 -66.62
C LYS A 284 46.73 -28.30 -66.67
N GLY A 285 46.31 -27.64 -65.58
CA GLY A 285 44.96 -27.09 -65.41
C GLY A 285 44.02 -27.96 -64.55
N GLU A 286 44.43 -29.18 -64.19
CA GLU A 286 43.69 -30.05 -63.30
C GLU A 286 43.96 -29.66 -61.82
N ILE A 287 42.90 -29.41 -61.05
CA ILE A 287 42.97 -29.09 -59.62
C ILE A 287 42.34 -30.23 -58.85
N LYS A 288 43.08 -30.82 -57.91
CA LYS A 288 42.57 -31.82 -56.98
C LYS A 288 42.72 -31.33 -55.55
N ILE A 289 41.62 -31.34 -54.79
CA ILE A 289 41.63 -30.96 -53.38
C ILE A 289 42.42 -32.02 -52.61
N LYS A 290 43.64 -31.68 -52.19
CA LYS A 290 44.52 -32.56 -51.40
C LYS A 290 44.04 -32.69 -49.95
N THR A 291 43.55 -31.61 -49.38
CA THR A 291 42.96 -31.59 -48.03
C THR A 291 41.84 -30.56 -48.01
N ALA A 292 40.65 -30.98 -47.59
CA ALA A 292 39.52 -30.06 -47.47
C ALA A 292 39.77 -29.08 -46.32
N GLY A 293 39.63 -27.78 -46.59
CA GLY A 293 39.66 -26.77 -45.55
C GLY A 293 38.47 -26.92 -44.61
N VAL A 294 38.69 -26.65 -43.32
CA VAL A 294 37.64 -26.68 -42.29
C VAL A 294 37.35 -25.26 -41.87
N TYR A 295 36.08 -24.88 -41.85
CA TYR A 295 35.67 -23.57 -41.36
C TYR A 295 36.05 -23.39 -39.90
N GLY A 296 36.69 -22.26 -39.59
CA GLY A 296 36.88 -21.81 -38.23
C GLY A 296 35.59 -21.20 -37.68
N SER A 297 35.50 -21.08 -36.37
CA SER A 297 34.49 -20.25 -35.73
C SER A 297 35.16 -19.36 -34.69
N LYS A 298 34.71 -18.11 -34.59
CA LYS A 298 35.14 -17.18 -33.55
C LYS A 298 33.93 -16.72 -32.77
N MET A 299 33.97 -16.95 -31.46
CA MET A 299 32.99 -16.39 -30.55
C MET A 299 33.31 -14.90 -30.33
N SER A 300 32.39 -14.03 -30.74
CA SER A 300 32.45 -12.58 -30.52
C SER A 300 31.41 -12.18 -29.48
N LEU A 301 31.81 -11.41 -28.47
CA LEU A 301 30.90 -10.89 -27.45
C LEU A 301 30.44 -9.49 -27.87
N GLN A 302 29.15 -9.33 -28.20
CA GLN A 302 28.54 -8.05 -28.53
C GLN A 302 27.67 -7.54 -27.38
N LYS A 303 27.70 -6.22 -27.13
CA LYS A 303 26.83 -5.56 -26.13
C LYS A 303 25.53 -5.14 -26.80
N LEU A 304 24.40 -5.67 -26.34
CA LEU A 304 23.06 -5.29 -26.78
C LEU A 304 22.34 -4.54 -25.66
N GLN A 305 21.74 -3.39 -25.99
CA GLN A 305 20.90 -2.62 -25.06
C GLN A 305 19.43 -2.76 -25.47
N LYS A 306 18.60 -3.30 -24.58
CA LYS A 306 17.17 -3.53 -24.84
C LYS A 306 16.32 -2.72 -23.87
N LYS A 307 15.27 -2.08 -24.40
CA LYS A 307 14.22 -1.43 -23.62
C LYS A 307 13.05 -2.41 -23.52
N MET A 308 12.71 -2.86 -22.31
CA MET A 308 11.61 -3.78 -22.08
C MET A 308 10.40 -3.00 -21.54
N GLU A 309 9.35 -2.85 -22.34
CA GLU A 309 8.09 -2.19 -21.98
C GLU A 309 6.92 -3.19 -21.88
N ARG A 310 7.17 -4.46 -21.53
CA ARG A 310 6.17 -5.53 -21.60
C ARG A 310 4.87 -5.11 -20.88
N LEU A 311 3.89 -4.67 -21.67
CA LEU A 311 2.55 -4.37 -21.21
C LEU A 311 1.95 -5.70 -20.73
N LEU A 312 1.24 -5.66 -19.60
CA LEU A 312 0.38 -6.76 -19.17
C LEU A 312 -0.66 -7.00 -20.27
N GLN A 313 -0.35 -7.87 -21.23
CA GLN A 313 -1.38 -8.53 -22.00
C GLN A 313 -2.07 -9.49 -21.04
N GLN A 314 -3.18 -9.04 -20.48
CA GLN A 314 -4.14 -9.93 -19.82
C GLN A 314 -4.67 -10.86 -20.91
N LYS A 315 -4.42 -12.16 -20.75
CA LYS A 315 -5.07 -13.21 -21.53
C LYS A 315 -6.50 -13.38 -21.07
#